data_AF-A0A6G4QV34-F1
#
_entry.id   AF-A0A6G4QV34-F1
#
_cell.length_a   1.000
_cell.length_b   1.000
_cell.length_c   1.000
_cell.angle_alpha   90.00
_cell.angle_beta   90.00
_cell.angle_gamma   90.00
#
_symmetry.space_group_name_H-M   'P 1'
#
loop_
_entity.id
_entity.type
_entity.pdbx_description
1 polymer ?
#
loop_
_entity_poly.entity_id
_entity_poly.type
_entity_poly.pdbx_seq_one_letter_code
_entity_poly.pdbx_strand_id
1 'polypeptide(L)'
;MSAPMQTPALCALAGLLAMATTNAAQTLEGPMRIAKDLQSVRIGEYDYPLDWAEGQKLDEVTRELQSGLTFNKLTTRVTDCDAGLSMPTSTTSNYAGKIYGGVCTLTTEGVTQRALICHDDMVGDVAVEGARDAVGTMLERRRLIELTVRRCLGT
;
A
#
# COMPACT_ATOMS: atom_id res chain seq x y z
N MET A 1 52.42 -18.67 -53.01
CA MET A 1 51.18 -18.35 -53.75
C MET A 1 50.07 -19.21 -53.16
N SER A 2 48.90 -18.60 -52.91
CA SER A 2 47.54 -19.15 -52.71
C SER A 2 47.29 -20.50 -52.02
N ALA A 3 46.40 -20.47 -51.01
CA ALA A 3 45.67 -21.63 -50.49
C ALA A 3 44.47 -22.01 -51.38
N PRO A 4 43.87 -23.19 -51.16
CA PRO A 4 42.45 -23.26 -50.78
C PRO A 4 42.25 -24.17 -49.54
N MET A 5 41.44 -23.85 -48.51
CA MET A 5 40.02 -23.46 -48.45
C MET A 5 39.05 -24.67 -48.48
N GLN A 6 38.55 -25.08 -47.31
CA GLN A 6 37.13 -25.44 -47.08
C GLN A 6 36.77 -25.55 -45.59
N THR A 7 35.68 -24.88 -45.21
CA THR A 7 34.98 -24.83 -43.91
C THR A 7 33.96 -25.99 -43.78
N PRO A 8 33.25 -26.26 -42.65
CA PRO A 8 32.63 -25.30 -41.72
C PRO A 8 32.86 -25.53 -40.21
N ALA A 9 32.65 -24.45 -39.45
CA ALA A 9 32.64 -24.45 -37.99
C ALA A 9 31.30 -24.98 -37.43
N LEU A 10 31.38 -25.71 -36.32
CA LEU A 10 30.21 -26.15 -35.57
C LEU A 10 29.83 -25.11 -34.50
N CYS A 11 28.55 -24.74 -34.52
CA CYS A 11 27.75 -24.33 -33.36
C CYS A 11 27.96 -25.30 -32.17
N ALA A 12 27.83 -24.96 -30.89
CA ALA A 12 27.61 -23.68 -30.18
C ALA A 12 28.19 -23.88 -28.73
N LEU A 13 27.72 -23.36 -27.59
CA LEU A 13 26.56 -22.55 -27.22
C LEU A 13 26.87 -21.81 -25.90
N ALA A 14 26.85 -20.47 -25.91
CA ALA A 14 27.10 -19.68 -24.71
C ALA A 14 25.81 -19.59 -23.86
N GLY A 15 25.66 -20.51 -22.90
CA GLY A 15 24.56 -20.49 -21.94
C GLY A 15 24.73 -19.41 -20.87
N LEU A 16 24.28 -18.19 -21.12
CA LEU A 16 24.01 -17.25 -20.02
C LEU A 16 22.82 -17.76 -19.21
N LEU A 17 23.03 -18.10 -17.93
CA LEU A 17 21.93 -18.17 -16.97
C LEU A 17 21.43 -16.75 -16.71
N ALA A 18 20.40 -16.34 -17.43
CA ALA A 18 19.56 -15.23 -17.00
C ALA A 18 18.76 -15.69 -15.78
N MET A 19 19.25 -15.38 -14.58
CA MET A 19 18.43 -15.46 -13.37
C MET A 19 17.35 -14.38 -13.44
N ALA A 20 16.20 -14.74 -14.03
CA ALA A 20 15.03 -13.90 -14.02
C ALA A 20 14.50 -13.81 -12.58
N THR A 21 14.88 -12.76 -11.86
CA THR A 21 14.22 -12.38 -10.61
C THR A 21 12.85 -11.82 -10.95
N THR A 22 11.88 -12.70 -11.15
CA THR A 22 10.47 -12.34 -11.19
C THR A 22 10.06 -11.87 -9.80
N ASN A 23 10.21 -10.56 -9.54
CA ASN A 23 9.43 -9.90 -8.50
C ASN A 23 7.96 -10.09 -8.89
N ALA A 24 7.32 -11.06 -8.27
CA ALA A 24 5.88 -11.21 -8.34
C ALA A 24 5.26 -10.04 -7.57
N ALA A 25 5.03 -8.92 -8.28
CA ALA A 25 3.99 -8.00 -7.88
C ALA A 25 2.70 -8.83 -7.88
N GLN A 26 2.19 -9.15 -6.69
CA GLN A 26 1.03 -10.01 -6.54
C GLN A 26 -0.18 -9.24 -7.08
N THR A 27 -0.59 -9.50 -8.31
CA THR A 27 -1.81 -8.92 -8.87
C THR A 27 -2.98 -9.42 -8.03
N LEU A 28 -3.59 -8.52 -7.25
CA LEU A 28 -4.58 -8.86 -6.23
C LEU A 28 -5.98 -9.09 -6.82
N GLU A 29 -6.08 -10.07 -7.70
CA GLU A 29 -7.35 -10.43 -8.35
C GLU A 29 -8.20 -11.31 -7.42
N GLY A 30 -9.26 -10.74 -6.83
CA GLY A 30 -10.22 -11.53 -6.05
C GLY A 30 -11.27 -10.71 -5.29
N PRO A 31 -12.33 -11.37 -4.79
CA PRO A 31 -13.39 -10.69 -4.05
C PRO A 31 -12.90 -10.28 -2.64
N MET A 32 -12.74 -8.98 -2.43
CA MET A 32 -12.42 -8.39 -1.12
C MET A 32 -13.49 -8.72 -0.07
N ARG A 33 -13.09 -9.22 1.10
CA ARG A 33 -13.97 -9.50 2.25
C ARG A 33 -13.34 -8.98 3.54
N ILE A 34 -13.97 -7.98 4.15
CA ILE A 34 -13.55 -7.42 5.45
C ILE A 34 -14.15 -8.27 6.58
N ALA A 35 -13.34 -8.67 7.56
CA ALA A 35 -13.80 -9.41 8.73
C ALA A 35 -14.77 -8.59 9.60
N LYS A 36 -15.68 -9.25 10.32
CA LYS A 36 -16.74 -8.56 11.10
C LYS A 36 -16.20 -7.77 12.29
N ASP A 37 -15.08 -8.21 12.85
CA ASP A 37 -14.31 -7.55 13.92
C ASP A 37 -13.40 -6.43 13.40
N LEU A 38 -13.31 -6.25 12.08
CA LEU A 38 -12.40 -5.34 11.38
C LEU A 38 -10.91 -5.60 11.65
N GLN A 39 -10.51 -6.79 12.11
CA GLN A 39 -9.10 -7.13 12.39
C GLN A 39 -8.34 -7.73 11.18
N SER A 40 -9.05 -8.05 10.10
CA SER A 40 -8.42 -8.51 8.85
C SER A 40 -9.27 -8.21 7.62
N VAL A 41 -8.63 -8.25 6.46
CA VAL A 41 -9.28 -8.23 5.14
C VAL A 41 -8.73 -9.37 4.27
N ARG A 42 -9.62 -10.16 3.68
CA ARG A 42 -9.27 -11.21 2.71
C ARG A 42 -9.35 -10.67 1.30
N ILE A 43 -8.32 -10.94 0.49
CA ILE A 43 -8.25 -10.58 -0.92
C ILE A 43 -7.78 -11.84 -1.68
N GLY A 44 -8.65 -12.38 -2.53
CA GLY A 44 -8.44 -13.70 -3.12
C GLY A 44 -8.30 -14.78 -2.03
N GLU A 45 -7.15 -15.46 -2.00
CA GLU A 45 -6.82 -16.50 -1.01
C GLU A 45 -6.04 -15.96 0.21
N TYR A 46 -5.61 -14.69 0.20
CA TYR A 46 -4.73 -14.12 1.21
C TYR A 46 -5.50 -13.33 2.27
N ASP A 47 -5.16 -13.55 3.55
CA ASP A 47 -5.64 -12.77 4.69
C ASP A 47 -4.60 -11.72 5.11
N TYR A 48 -4.98 -10.45 5.04
CA TYR A 48 -4.18 -9.30 5.47
C TYR A 48 -4.61 -8.88 6.89
N PRO A 49 -3.72 -8.96 7.90
CA PRO A 49 -4.03 -8.48 9.25
C PRO A 49 -4.04 -6.95 9.30
N LEU A 50 -4.91 -6.40 10.16
CA LEU A 50 -5.04 -4.96 10.40
C LEU A 50 -4.61 -4.65 11.84
N ASP A 51 -3.46 -4.02 12.01
CA ASP A 51 -2.98 -3.55 13.31
C ASP A 51 -3.58 -2.17 13.61
N TRP A 52 -4.69 -2.15 14.34
CA TRP A 52 -5.33 -0.91 14.79
C TRP A 52 -4.44 -0.19 15.80
N ALA A 53 -4.22 1.10 15.54
CA ALA A 53 -3.33 1.95 16.30
C ALA A 53 -4.07 2.66 17.44
N GLU A 54 -3.49 2.58 18.64
CA GLU A 54 -3.93 3.27 19.85
C GLU A 54 -2.70 3.87 20.56
N GLY A 55 -2.87 5.01 21.25
CA GLY A 55 -1.79 5.71 21.95
C GLY A 55 -0.60 6.01 21.03
N GLN A 56 0.61 5.64 21.44
CA GLN A 56 1.85 5.92 20.69
C GLN A 56 1.87 5.34 19.25
N LYS A 57 1.13 4.26 18.97
CA LYS A 57 1.00 3.76 17.58
C LYS A 57 0.22 4.73 16.69
N LEU A 58 -0.70 5.50 17.28
CA LEU A 58 -1.51 6.47 16.54
C LEU A 58 -0.69 7.70 16.15
N ASP A 59 0.29 8.08 16.97
CA ASP A 59 1.30 9.09 16.64
C ASP A 59 2.19 8.63 15.47
N GLU A 60 2.58 7.35 15.43
CA GLU A 60 3.32 6.74 14.31
C GLU A 60 2.50 6.81 13.01
N VAL A 61 1.25 6.32 13.02
CA VAL A 61 0.33 6.42 11.87
C VAL A 61 0.18 7.87 11.40
N THR A 62 -0.05 8.80 12.33
CA THR A 62 -0.21 10.24 12.03
C THR A 62 1.02 10.82 11.33
N ARG A 63 2.22 10.45 11.80
CA ARG A 63 3.49 10.87 11.19
C ARG A 63 3.67 10.30 9.79
N GLU A 64 3.40 9.02 9.57
CA GLU A 64 3.56 8.40 8.25
C GLU A 64 2.52 8.94 7.24
N LEU A 65 1.27 9.17 7.66
CA LEU A 65 0.28 9.84 6.81
C LEU A 65 0.73 11.27 6.43
N GLN A 66 1.28 12.03 7.37
CA GLN A 66 1.85 13.36 7.06
C GLN A 66 3.09 13.25 6.14
N SER A 67 3.92 12.22 6.31
CA SER A 67 5.07 11.93 5.45
C SER A 67 4.62 11.71 4.00
N GLY A 68 3.64 10.82 3.78
CA GLY A 68 3.05 10.54 2.47
C GLY A 68 2.44 11.77 1.79
N LEU A 69 1.65 12.57 2.52
CA LEU A 69 1.10 13.84 1.99
C LEU A 69 2.24 14.79 1.55
N THR A 70 3.31 14.88 2.33
CA THR A 70 4.46 15.75 2.06
C THR A 70 5.28 15.27 0.87
N PHE A 71 5.51 13.96 0.76
CA PHE A 71 6.17 13.31 -0.38
C PHE A 71 5.42 13.59 -1.69
N ASN A 72 4.09 13.49 -1.66
CA ASN A 72 3.20 13.83 -2.78
C ASN A 72 3.00 15.34 -2.99
N LYS A 73 3.72 16.20 -2.25
CA LYS A 73 3.69 17.68 -2.36
C LYS A 73 2.30 18.29 -2.14
N LEU A 74 1.45 17.61 -1.37
CA LEU A 74 0.15 18.12 -0.99
C LEU A 74 0.31 19.20 0.09
N THR A 75 -0.38 20.34 -0.07
CA THR A 75 -0.37 21.45 0.90
C THR A 75 -1.15 21.15 2.19
N THR A 76 -1.78 19.98 2.24
CA THR A 76 -2.62 19.48 3.32
C THR A 76 -1.81 18.98 4.50
N ARG A 77 -2.26 19.29 5.72
CA ARG A 77 -1.64 18.83 6.97
C ARG A 77 -2.59 17.94 7.78
N VAL A 78 -2.09 16.79 8.23
CA VAL A 78 -2.71 16.01 9.30
C VAL A 78 -2.54 16.80 10.60
N THR A 79 -3.65 17.06 11.28
CA THR A 79 -3.66 17.85 12.52
C THR A 79 -3.88 16.95 13.74
N ASP A 80 -4.75 15.95 13.61
CA ASP A 80 -5.08 14.95 14.63
C ASP A 80 -5.72 13.72 13.95
N CYS A 81 -5.71 12.55 14.60
CA CYS A 81 -6.33 11.33 14.11
C CYS A 81 -7.09 10.59 15.22
N ASP A 82 -8.39 10.33 15.04
CA ASP A 82 -9.24 9.61 16.00
C ASP A 82 -9.03 8.08 15.95
N ALA A 83 -8.57 7.58 14.81
CA ALA A 83 -8.29 6.17 14.58
C ALA A 83 -7.21 6.02 13.52
N GLY A 84 -6.33 5.04 13.71
CA GLY A 84 -5.30 4.66 12.76
C GLY A 84 -5.23 3.15 12.60
N LEU A 85 -4.69 2.69 11.48
CA LEU A 85 -4.31 1.30 11.26
C LEU A 85 -3.01 1.21 10.47
N SER A 86 -2.32 0.08 10.57
CA SER A 86 -1.35 -0.34 9.57
C SER A 86 -1.70 -1.73 9.03
N MET A 87 -1.38 -1.97 7.77
CA MET A 87 -1.61 -3.22 7.05
C MET A 87 -0.36 -3.55 6.21
N PRO A 88 0.14 -4.79 6.18
CA PRO A 88 1.27 -5.14 5.33
C PRO A 88 0.88 -5.11 3.84
N THR A 89 1.80 -4.74 2.95
CA THR A 89 1.57 -4.77 1.48
C THR A 89 1.63 -6.19 0.90
N SER A 90 2.33 -7.12 1.56
CA SER A 90 2.40 -8.53 1.18
C SER A 90 2.38 -9.43 2.42
N THR A 91 1.74 -10.59 2.29
CA THR A 91 1.64 -11.61 3.34
C THR A 91 2.82 -12.60 3.35
N THR A 92 3.74 -12.51 2.37
CA THR A 92 4.79 -13.53 2.12
C THR A 92 6.21 -12.96 1.96
N SER A 93 6.40 -11.65 2.10
CA SER A 93 7.67 -10.95 1.82
C SER A 93 8.47 -10.62 3.08
N ASN A 94 9.81 -10.77 3.02
CA ASN A 94 10.74 -10.27 4.04
C ASN A 94 10.94 -8.75 4.00
N TYR A 95 10.52 -8.11 2.89
CA TYR A 95 10.39 -6.66 2.76
C TYR A 95 8.89 -6.34 2.72
N ALA A 96 8.24 -6.48 3.88
CA ALA A 96 6.84 -6.08 4.03
C ALA A 96 6.79 -4.56 4.22
N GLY A 97 6.54 -3.85 3.12
CA GLY A 97 6.04 -2.47 3.21
C GLY A 97 4.72 -2.44 3.97
N LYS A 98 4.33 -1.25 4.43
CA LYS A 98 3.09 -1.03 5.16
C LYS A 98 2.26 0.05 4.48
N ILE A 99 0.96 -0.20 4.46
CA ILE A 99 -0.04 0.83 4.21
C ILE A 99 -0.53 1.32 5.56
N TYR A 100 -0.33 2.61 5.82
CA TYR A 100 -0.92 3.31 6.96
C TYR A 100 -2.27 3.87 6.53
N GLY A 101 -3.26 3.78 7.41
CA GLY A 101 -4.58 4.38 7.20
C GLY A 101 -5.02 5.15 8.44
N GLY A 102 -5.72 6.27 8.26
CA GLY A 102 -6.25 7.05 9.38
C GLY A 102 -7.60 7.70 9.09
N VAL A 103 -8.40 7.85 10.16
CA VAL A 103 -9.53 8.78 10.22
C VAL A 103 -9.01 10.02 10.93
N CYS A 104 -8.80 11.11 10.19
CA CYS A 104 -8.00 12.23 10.65
C CYS A 104 -8.62 13.59 10.30
N THR A 105 -8.31 14.59 11.12
CA THR A 105 -8.58 15.99 10.82
C THR A 105 -7.48 16.55 9.94
N LEU A 106 -7.85 16.98 8.73
CA LEU A 106 -6.98 17.60 7.75
C LEU A 106 -7.21 19.10 7.71
N THR A 107 -6.13 19.87 7.55
CA THR A 107 -6.19 21.31 7.26
C THR A 107 -5.50 21.59 5.92
N THR A 108 -6.24 22.19 4.99
CA THR A 108 -5.77 22.59 3.64
C THR A 108 -6.10 24.07 3.45
N GLU A 109 -5.09 24.91 3.23
CA GLU A 109 -5.26 26.36 2.97
C GLU A 109 -6.12 27.11 4.01
N GLY A 110 -6.10 26.64 5.27
CA GLY A 110 -6.89 27.20 6.37
C GLY A 110 -8.31 26.63 6.51
N VAL A 111 -8.74 25.76 5.60
CA VAL A 111 -9.98 24.99 5.73
C VAL A 111 -9.68 23.67 6.42
N THR A 112 -10.41 23.38 7.51
CA THR A 112 -10.27 22.14 8.28
C THR A 112 -11.47 21.21 8.05
N GLN A 113 -11.21 19.93 7.80
CA GLN A 113 -12.23 18.90 7.56
C GLN A 113 -11.78 17.52 8.05
N ARG A 114 -12.73 16.65 8.40
CA ARG A 114 -12.48 15.24 8.74
C ARG A 114 -12.34 14.41 7.46
N ALA A 115 -11.34 13.54 7.39
CA ALA A 115 -11.02 12.74 6.21
C ALA A 115 -10.59 11.31 6.57
N LEU A 116 -10.80 10.40 5.63
CA LEU A 116 -10.15 9.09 5.55
C LEU A 116 -8.90 9.26 4.70
N ILE A 117 -7.77 8.74 5.14
CA ILE A 117 -6.48 8.83 4.46
C ILE A 117 -5.86 7.44 4.41
N CYS A 118 -5.22 7.06 3.31
CA CYS A 118 -4.22 6.00 3.30
C CYS A 118 -2.91 6.46 2.65
N HIS A 119 -1.80 5.81 3.04
CA HIS A 119 -0.48 5.98 2.47
C HIS A 119 0.23 4.62 2.39
N ASP A 120 0.69 4.21 1.20
CA ASP A 120 1.60 3.08 1.00
C ASP A 120 3.06 3.56 1.11
N ASP A 121 3.82 3.06 2.09
CA ASP A 121 5.20 3.50 2.38
C ASP A 121 6.25 2.98 1.39
N MET A 122 5.90 2.00 0.56
CA MET A 122 6.78 1.33 -0.39
C MET A 122 6.64 1.93 -1.79
N VAL A 123 5.42 2.23 -2.22
CA VAL A 123 5.10 2.85 -3.52
C VAL A 123 5.12 4.37 -3.43
N GLY A 124 4.79 4.93 -2.26
CA GLY A 124 4.60 6.37 -2.06
C GLY A 124 3.18 6.85 -2.34
N ASP A 125 2.26 5.95 -2.73
CA ASP A 125 0.88 6.28 -3.06
C ASP A 125 0.11 6.81 -1.84
N VAL A 126 -0.82 7.74 -2.10
CA VAL A 126 -1.69 8.36 -1.09
C VAL A 126 -3.08 8.57 -1.65
N ALA A 127 -4.10 8.29 -0.84
CA ALA A 127 -5.48 8.64 -1.15
C ALA A 127 -6.16 9.34 0.03
N VAL A 128 -7.04 10.30 -0.29
CA VAL A 128 -7.81 11.09 0.67
C VAL A 128 -9.27 11.10 0.24
N GLU A 129 -10.17 10.76 1.15
CA GLU A 129 -11.63 10.87 0.97
C GLU A 129 -12.27 11.61 2.14
N GLY A 130 -13.31 12.41 1.91
CA GLY A 130 -14.01 13.10 2.98
C GLY A 130 -14.72 12.12 3.92
N ALA A 131 -14.48 12.24 5.22
CA ALA A 131 -15.23 11.49 6.22
C ALA A 131 -16.67 12.01 6.31
N ARG A 132 -17.57 11.23 6.91
CA ARG A 132 -18.95 11.64 7.14
C ARG A 132 -19.27 11.49 8.62
N ASP A 133 -19.39 12.62 9.32
CA ASP A 133 -19.47 12.70 10.78
C ASP A 133 -20.68 11.97 11.41
N ALA A 134 -21.66 11.55 10.60
CA ALA A 134 -22.96 11.06 11.04
C ALA A 134 -23.12 9.52 11.12
N VAL A 135 -22.08 8.72 10.81
CA VAL A 135 -22.27 7.27 10.56
C VAL A 135 -21.59 6.30 11.53
N GLY A 136 -20.92 6.83 12.57
CA GLY A 136 -20.38 6.06 13.68
C GLY A 136 -19.07 5.31 13.39
N THR A 137 -18.25 5.14 14.43
CA THR A 137 -16.86 4.70 14.36
C THR A 137 -16.65 3.38 13.61
N MET A 138 -17.57 2.41 13.75
CA MET A 138 -17.47 1.13 13.04
C MET A 138 -17.60 1.26 11.52
N LEU A 139 -18.45 2.17 11.02
CA LEU A 139 -18.55 2.37 9.56
C LEU A 139 -17.40 3.22 9.04
N GLU A 140 -16.93 4.22 9.79
CA GLU A 140 -15.70 4.96 9.43
C GLU A 140 -14.50 4.01 9.32
N ARG A 141 -14.29 3.15 10.32
CA ARG A 141 -13.22 2.13 10.30
C ARG A 141 -13.36 1.15 9.12
N ARG A 142 -14.58 0.72 8.79
CA ARG A 142 -14.83 -0.14 7.62
C ARG A 142 -14.50 0.57 6.30
N ARG A 143 -14.90 1.84 6.15
CA ARG A 143 -14.58 2.65 4.97
C ARG A 143 -13.09 2.96 4.84
N LEU A 144 -12.40 3.15 5.97
CA LEU A 144 -10.95 3.29 5.97
C LEU A 144 -10.27 2.05 5.38
N ILE A 145 -10.69 0.84 5.77
CA ILE A 145 -10.19 -0.40 5.17
C ILE A 145 -10.50 -0.46 3.68
N GLU A 146 -11.72 -0.09 3.27
CA GLU A 146 -12.11 -0.05 1.85
C GLU A 146 -11.24 0.93 1.03
N LEU A 147 -10.87 2.09 1.60
CA LEU A 147 -9.94 3.05 1.01
C LEU A 147 -8.52 2.48 0.91
N THR A 148 -7.97 2.01 2.02
CA THR A 148 -6.62 1.41 2.13
C THR A 148 -6.40 0.34 1.07
N VAL A 149 -7.34 -0.61 0.94
CA VAL A 149 -7.23 -1.72 -0.02
C VAL A 149 -7.41 -1.26 -1.46
N ARG A 150 -8.46 -0.48 -1.77
CA ARG A 150 -8.81 -0.14 -3.16
C ARG A 150 -7.94 0.97 -3.77
N ARG A 151 -7.31 1.80 -2.95
CA ARG A 151 -6.56 2.97 -3.44
C ARG A 151 -5.07 2.92 -3.17
N CYS A 152 -4.65 2.41 -2.02
CA CYS A 152 -3.22 2.34 -1.69
C CYS A 152 -2.62 0.95 -2.00
N LEU A 153 -3.36 -0.15 -1.82
CA LEU A 153 -2.87 -1.49 -2.18
C LEU A 153 -3.04 -1.83 -3.68
N GLY A 154 -3.97 -1.16 -4.37
CA GLY A 154 -4.16 -1.30 -5.82
C GLY A 154 -5.00 -2.51 -6.27
N THR A 155 -6.10 -2.80 -5.58
CA THR A 155 -7.08 -3.85 -5.96
C THR A 155 -8.23 -3.35 -6.84
#